data_AF-A0A1D6LF30-F1
#
_entry.id   AF-A0A1D6LF30-F1
#
_cell.length_a   1.000
_cell.length_b   1.000
_cell.length_c   1.000
_cell.angle_alpha   90.00
_cell.angle_beta   90.00
_cell.angle_gamma   90.00
#
_symmetry.space_group_name_H-M   'P 1'
#
loop_
_entity.id
_entity.type
_entity.pdbx_description
1 polymer ?
#
loop_
_entity_poly.entity_id
_entity_poly.type
_entity_poly.pdbx_seq_one_letter_code
_entity_poly.pdbx_strand_id
1 'polypeptide(L)'
;MTPRRSVDSTSSSSKKRKKEWKGMKTASSDPLLDVFNEVSGDLKVATMSIGKIAQAMDREASNQEKARDEDPQQKLREKAINEVRRLEFTGSEVIKAAAVFVRMPDQMGMLFALPEPLRREYIVDMLRGN
;
A
#
# COMPACT_ATOMS: atom_id res chain seq x y z
N MET A 1 6.11 67.03 -51.19
CA MET A 1 4.93 66.14 -51.33
C MET A 1 5.42 64.74 -51.66
N THR A 2 5.16 63.77 -50.80
CA THR A 2 5.28 62.33 -51.10
C THR A 2 3.93 61.79 -51.56
N PRO A 3 3.93 60.89 -52.56
CA PRO A 3 3.09 59.69 -52.47
C PRO A 3 3.81 58.46 -53.04
N ARG A 4 3.99 57.38 -52.26
CA ARG A 4 3.12 56.19 -52.09
C ARG A 4 3.69 54.94 -52.80
N ARG A 5 4.20 54.04 -51.95
CA ARG A 5 4.17 52.57 -51.97
C ARG A 5 4.49 51.81 -53.27
N SER A 6 5.53 50.98 -53.19
CA SER A 6 5.44 49.57 -53.59
C SER A 6 6.29 48.72 -52.63
N VAL A 7 5.64 47.71 -52.06
CA VAL A 7 6.30 46.58 -51.42
C VAL A 7 6.50 45.54 -52.51
N ASP A 8 7.71 45.02 -52.66
CA ASP A 8 7.89 43.73 -53.31
C ASP A 8 9.02 42.93 -52.66
N SER A 9 8.71 41.65 -52.54
CA SER A 9 9.32 40.63 -51.70
C SER A 9 10.80 40.36 -52.01
N THR A 10 11.61 40.18 -50.97
CA THR A 10 12.79 39.31 -51.05
C THR A 10 12.60 38.11 -50.13
N SER A 11 12.37 36.96 -50.74
CA SER A 11 12.49 35.65 -50.12
C SER A 11 13.94 35.42 -49.72
N SER A 12 14.20 35.10 -48.45
CA SER A 12 15.45 34.46 -48.04
C SER A 12 15.16 33.40 -46.99
N SER A 13 15.12 32.15 -47.45
CA SER A 13 15.06 30.97 -46.60
C SER A 13 16.41 30.77 -45.89
N SER A 14 16.48 31.09 -44.60
CA SER A 14 17.64 30.74 -43.78
C SER A 14 17.42 29.36 -43.14
N LYS A 15 17.98 28.33 -43.78
CA LYS A 15 18.13 27.00 -43.19
C LYS A 15 19.09 27.04 -41.99
N LYS A 16 18.73 26.26 -40.96
CA LYS A 16 19.63 25.60 -39.98
C LYS A 16 20.35 26.52 -38.97
N ARG A 17 19.97 26.37 -37.69
CA ARG A 17 20.80 25.66 -36.69
C ARG A 17 19.99 25.43 -35.41
N LYS A 18 19.58 24.18 -35.19
CA LYS A 18 19.20 23.66 -33.88
C LYS A 18 20.45 23.75 -32.99
N LYS A 19 20.55 24.76 -32.14
CA LYS A 19 21.56 24.79 -31.08
C LYS A 19 21.01 23.91 -29.97
N GLU A 20 21.36 22.63 -30.05
CA GLU A 20 21.26 21.70 -28.94
C GLU A 20 22.13 22.28 -27.81
N TRP A 21 21.51 22.98 -26.86
CA TRP A 21 22.17 23.35 -25.62
C TRP A 21 22.27 22.09 -24.77
N LYS A 22 23.32 21.31 -25.05
CA LYS A 22 23.84 20.36 -24.07
C LYS A 22 24.32 21.16 -22.86
N GLY A 23 23.64 20.95 -21.74
CA GLY A 23 24.02 21.27 -20.37
C GLY A 23 25.17 22.24 -20.20
N MET A 24 24.89 23.55 -20.29
CA MET A 24 25.71 24.53 -19.58
C MET A 24 25.34 24.39 -18.10
N LYS A 25 26.25 23.81 -17.31
CA LYS A 25 26.27 24.07 -15.87
C LYS A 25 26.64 25.54 -15.74
N THR A 26 25.65 26.40 -15.61
CA THR A 26 25.84 27.81 -15.31
C THR A 26 26.34 27.88 -13.87
N ALA A 27 27.65 27.77 -13.66
CA ALA A 27 28.25 28.42 -12.50
C ALA A 27 28.00 29.92 -12.71
N SER A 28 27.23 30.53 -11.84
CA SER A 28 26.98 31.96 -11.97
C SER A 28 28.25 32.69 -11.54
N SER A 29 28.61 33.79 -12.21
CA SER A 29 29.81 34.55 -11.83
C SER A 29 29.63 35.35 -10.53
N ASP A 30 28.46 35.22 -9.89
CA ASP A 30 28.06 35.94 -8.69
C ASP A 30 27.99 34.95 -7.52
N PRO A 31 28.88 35.06 -6.52
CA PRO A 31 28.92 34.14 -5.39
C PRO A 31 27.61 34.11 -4.58
N LEU A 32 26.82 35.20 -4.60
CA LEU A 32 25.51 35.23 -3.91
C LEU A 32 24.46 34.40 -4.66
N LEU A 33 24.48 34.44 -6.00
CA LEU A 33 23.56 33.70 -6.83
C LEU A 33 23.87 32.19 -6.82
N ASP A 34 25.14 31.82 -6.72
CA ASP A 34 25.56 30.43 -6.54
C ASP A 34 25.00 29.84 -5.24
N VAL A 35 25.16 30.54 -4.12
CA VAL A 35 24.62 30.12 -2.81
C VAL A 35 23.08 30.05 -2.84
N PHE A 36 22.41 31.01 -3.49
CA PHE A 36 20.96 30.99 -3.63
C PHE A 36 20.46 29.75 -4.41
N ASN A 37 21.15 29.41 -5.49
CA ASN A 37 20.81 28.23 -6.29
C ASN A 37 21.05 26.92 -5.53
N GLU A 38 22.11 26.85 -4.73
CA GLU A 38 22.42 25.71 -3.86
C GLU A 38 21.31 25.49 -2.81
N VAL A 39 20.98 26.52 -2.04
CA VAL A 39 19.92 26.45 -1.01
C VAL A 39 18.56 26.12 -1.63
N SER A 40 18.25 26.69 -2.79
CA SER A 40 17.01 26.38 -3.53
C SER A 40 16.98 24.92 -4.00
N GLY A 41 18.13 24.38 -4.41
CA GLY A 41 18.29 22.97 -4.76
C GLY A 41 18.04 22.05 -3.56
N ASP A 42 18.68 22.35 -2.43
CA ASP A 42 18.55 21.59 -1.19
C ASP A 42 17.10 21.61 -0.67
N LEU A 43 16.45 22.77 -0.68
CA LEU A 43 15.06 22.90 -0.27
C LEU A 43 14.13 22.05 -1.14
N LYS A 44 14.36 22.00 -2.45
CA LYS A 44 13.58 21.16 -3.37
C LYS A 44 13.77 19.67 -3.04
N VAL A 45 15.00 19.24 -2.78
CA VAL A 45 15.30 17.85 -2.40
C VAL A 45 14.64 17.48 -1.08
N ALA A 46 14.76 18.35 -0.07
CA ALA A 46 14.12 18.19 1.23
C ALA A 46 12.59 18.07 1.08
N THR A 47 11.96 18.95 0.29
CA THR A 47 10.51 18.93 0.05
C THR A 47 10.06 17.62 -0.59
N MET A 48 10.80 17.11 -1.59
CA MET A 48 10.51 15.80 -2.20
C MET A 48 10.67 14.64 -1.22
N SER A 49 11.65 14.70 -0.32
CA SER A 49 11.86 13.66 0.70
C SER A 49 10.72 13.62 1.71
N ILE A 50 10.23 14.78 2.16
CA ILE A 50 9.08 14.91 3.05
C ILE A 50 7.82 14.35 2.37
N GLY A 51 7.59 14.65 1.10
CA GLY A 51 6.46 14.09 0.35
C GLY A 51 6.49 12.56 0.27
N LYS A 52 7.68 11.95 0.10
CA LYS A 52 7.85 10.49 0.13
C LYS A 52 7.59 9.90 1.51
N ILE A 53 8.03 10.57 2.57
CA ILE A 53 7.77 10.15 3.96
C ILE A 53 6.27 10.23 4.25
N ALA A 54 5.60 11.32 3.89
CA ALA A 54 4.15 11.46 4.04
C ALA A 54 3.41 10.34 3.32
N GLN A 55 3.77 10.04 2.06
CA GLN A 55 3.18 8.92 1.31
C GLN A 55 3.45 7.55 1.96
N ALA A 56 4.66 7.35 2.51
CA ALA A 56 5.00 6.13 3.22
C ALA A 56 4.21 5.98 4.52
N MET A 57 4.00 7.08 5.25
CA MET A 57 3.18 7.12 6.46
C MET A 57 1.71 6.86 6.16
N ASP A 58 1.14 7.44 5.10
CA ASP A 58 -0.25 7.18 4.69
C ASP A 58 -0.45 5.70 4.32
N ARG A 59 0.53 5.12 3.61
CA ARG A 59 0.53 3.69 3.26
C ARG A 59 0.68 2.80 4.49
N GLU A 60 1.55 3.17 5.42
CA GLU A 60 1.74 2.43 6.67
C GLU A 60 0.50 2.52 7.56
N ALA A 61 -0.15 3.69 7.66
CA ALA A 61 -1.40 3.88 8.39
C ALA A 61 -2.51 2.99 7.84
N SER A 62 -2.70 2.96 6.51
CA SER A 62 -3.67 2.06 5.87
C SER A 62 -3.36 0.57 6.10
N ASN A 63 -2.08 0.20 6.17
CA ASN A 63 -1.67 -1.16 6.46
C ASN A 63 -1.84 -1.54 7.94
N GLN A 64 -1.60 -0.59 8.86
CA GLN A 64 -1.86 -0.78 10.29
C GLN A 64 -3.35 -0.85 10.60
N GLU A 65 -4.19 -0.09 9.90
CA GLU A 65 -5.65 -0.15 10.01
C GLU A 65 -6.16 -1.57 9.71
N LYS A 66 -5.71 -2.17 8.61
CA LYS A 66 -6.05 -3.57 8.25
C LYS A 66 -5.56 -4.60 9.27
N ALA A 67 -4.43 -4.34 9.95
CA ALA A 67 -3.90 -5.22 10.99
C ALA A 67 -4.60 -5.06 12.36
N ARG A 68 -5.28 -3.94 12.58
CA ARG A 68 -6.03 -3.64 13.82
C ARG A 68 -7.49 -4.08 13.76
N ASP A 69 -8.05 -4.26 12.56
CA ASP A 69 -9.46 -4.61 12.35
C ASP A 69 -9.76 -6.12 12.36
N GLU A 70 -8.76 -6.98 12.48
CA GLU A 70 -9.02 -8.42 12.60
C GLU A 70 -9.48 -8.75 14.02
N ASP A 71 -10.80 -8.86 14.18
CA ASP A 71 -11.47 -9.36 15.38
C ASP A 71 -10.72 -10.61 15.91
N PRO A 72 -10.14 -10.57 17.14
CA PRO A 72 -9.47 -11.73 17.73
C PRO A 72 -10.34 -12.99 17.71
N GLN A 73 -11.66 -12.81 17.79
CA GLN A 73 -12.61 -13.90 17.71
C GLN A 73 -12.72 -14.47 16.28
N GLN A 74 -12.55 -13.65 15.24
CA GLN A 74 -12.45 -14.11 13.84
C GLN A 74 -11.23 -15.00 13.63
N LYS A 75 -10.07 -14.59 14.13
CA LYS A 75 -8.85 -15.42 14.06
C LYS A 75 -9.03 -16.76 14.75
N LEU A 76 -9.67 -16.77 15.92
CA LEU A 76 -10.00 -18.01 16.61
C LEU A 76 -10.98 -18.88 15.81
N ARG A 77 -12.00 -18.28 15.19
CA ARG A 77 -12.96 -18.99 14.31
C ARG A 77 -12.23 -19.68 13.16
N GLU A 78 -11.38 -18.96 12.43
CA GLU A 78 -10.62 -19.52 11.32
C GLU A 78 -9.71 -20.66 11.77
N LYS A 79 -9.02 -20.48 12.91
CA LYS A 79 -8.18 -21.53 13.51
C LYS A 79 -9.01 -22.78 13.85
N ALA A 80 -10.19 -22.60 14.44
CA ALA A 80 -11.07 -23.70 14.83
C ALA A 80 -11.55 -24.51 13.62
N ILE A 81 -11.97 -23.83 12.54
CA ILE A 81 -12.39 -24.49 11.30
C ILE A 81 -11.23 -25.27 10.67
N ASN A 82 -10.03 -24.70 10.66
CA ASN A 82 -8.84 -25.38 10.15
C ASN A 82 -8.50 -26.62 10.99
N GLU A 83 -8.63 -26.54 12.32
CA GLU A 83 -8.41 -27.68 13.20
C GLU A 83 -9.44 -28.79 12.96
N VAL A 84 -10.73 -28.47 12.84
CA VAL A 84 -11.77 -29.47 12.53
C VAL A 84 -11.49 -30.14 11.18
N ARG A 85 -11.05 -29.39 10.16
CA ARG A 85 -10.66 -29.97 8.87
C ARG A 85 -9.43 -30.88 8.98
N ARG A 86 -8.42 -30.46 9.76
CA ARG A 86 -7.19 -31.24 10.00
C ARG A 86 -7.46 -32.55 10.73
N LEU A 87 -8.49 -32.59 11.57
CA LEU A 87 -8.93 -33.79 12.30
C LEU A 87 -9.82 -34.73 11.47
N GLU A 88 -9.89 -34.49 10.16
CA GLU A 88 -10.54 -35.37 9.16
C GLU A 88 -12.06 -35.55 9.37
N PHE A 89 -12.73 -34.52 9.90
CA PHE A 89 -14.19 -34.49 9.94
C PHE A 89 -14.79 -34.33 8.53
N THR A 90 -15.98 -34.90 8.34
CA THR A 90 -16.73 -34.73 7.09
C THR A 90 -17.22 -33.29 6.92
N GLY A 91 -17.53 -32.90 5.69
CA GLY A 91 -18.02 -31.54 5.41
C GLY A 91 -19.27 -31.17 6.22
N SER A 92 -20.16 -32.13 6.49
CA SER A 92 -21.36 -31.90 7.31
C SER A 92 -21.03 -31.70 8.78
N GLU A 93 -20.07 -32.44 9.32
CA GLU A 93 -19.58 -32.27 10.70
C GLU A 93 -18.86 -30.94 10.89
N VAL A 94 -18.08 -30.49 9.89
CA VAL A 94 -17.45 -29.16 9.90
C VAL A 94 -18.51 -28.06 10.00
N ILE A 95 -19.59 -28.15 9.22
CA ILE A 95 -20.69 -27.16 9.26
C ILE A 95 -21.39 -27.17 10.63
N LYS A 96 -21.66 -28.36 11.19
CA LYS A 96 -22.28 -28.48 12.53
C LYS A 96 -21.37 -27.92 13.63
N ALA A 97 -20.07 -28.23 13.59
CA ALA A 97 -19.11 -27.71 14.56
C ALA A 97 -18.99 -26.18 14.47
N ALA A 98 -18.96 -25.63 13.25
CA ALA A 98 -18.98 -24.19 13.02
C ALA A 98 -20.22 -23.52 13.64
N ALA A 99 -21.40 -24.11 13.46
CA ALA A 99 -22.63 -23.61 14.06
C ALA A 99 -22.57 -23.61 15.59
N VAL A 100 -21.98 -24.64 16.20
CA VAL A 100 -21.76 -24.68 17.65
C VAL A 100 -20.81 -23.58 18.10
N PHE A 101 -19.68 -23.36 17.42
CA PHE A 101 -18.72 -22.30 17.79
C PHE A 101 -19.31 -20.89 17.68
N VAL A 102 -20.22 -20.65 16.73
CA VAL A 102 -20.93 -19.36 16.64
C VAL A 102 -21.88 -19.17 17.82
N ARG A 103 -22.63 -20.22 18.20
CA ARG A 103 -23.60 -20.15 19.29
C ARG A 103 -22.93 -20.17 20.68
N MET A 104 -21.82 -20.88 20.81
CA MET A 104 -21.08 -21.09 22.05
C MET A 104 -19.58 -20.86 21.79
N PRO A 105 -19.12 -19.59 21.74
CA PRO A 105 -17.72 -19.25 21.49
C PRO A 105 -16.74 -19.89 22.48
N ASP A 106 -17.16 -20.15 23.72
CA ASP A 106 -16.34 -20.80 24.74
C ASP A 106 -15.94 -22.23 24.35
N GLN A 107 -16.76 -22.94 23.57
CA GLN A 107 -16.42 -24.28 23.09
C GLN A 107 -15.21 -24.26 22.16
N MET A 108 -15.07 -23.20 21.37
CA MET A 108 -13.92 -22.97 20.51
C MET A 108 -12.65 -22.65 21.31
N GLY A 109 -12.78 -21.87 22.39
CA GLY A 109 -11.68 -21.64 23.33
C GLY A 109 -11.20 -22.94 23.98
N MET A 110 -12.15 -23.74 24.47
CA MET A 110 -11.88 -25.03 25.09
C MET A 110 -11.22 -26.04 24.13
N LEU A 111 -11.62 -26.07 22.85
CA LEU A 111 -10.95 -26.90 21.83
C LEU A 111 -9.43 -26.70 21.81
N PHE A 112 -8.97 -25.44 21.95
CA PHE A 112 -7.54 -25.13 21.92
C PHE A 112 -6.84 -25.23 23.28
N ALA A 113 -7.59 -25.29 24.38
CA ALA A 113 -7.04 -25.59 25.70
C ALA A 113 -6.71 -27.08 25.85
N LEU A 114 -7.34 -27.95 25.05
CA LEU A 114 -7.12 -29.39 25.09
C LEU A 114 -5.84 -29.83 24.35
N PRO A 115 -5.14 -30.86 24.86
CA PRO A 115 -4.11 -31.59 24.12
C PRO A 115 -4.61 -32.09 22.77
N GLU A 116 -3.74 -32.10 21.77
CA GLU A 116 -4.09 -32.46 20.39
C GLU A 116 -4.84 -33.81 20.25
N PRO A 117 -4.46 -34.90 20.97
CA PRO A 117 -5.17 -36.17 20.86
C PRO A 117 -6.64 -36.11 21.30
N LEU A 118 -6.98 -35.20 22.22
CA LEU A 118 -8.33 -35.08 22.79
C LEU A 118 -9.26 -34.19 21.98
N ARG A 119 -8.72 -33.39 21.05
CA ARG A 119 -9.52 -32.40 20.29
C ARG A 119 -10.57 -33.05 19.41
N ARG A 120 -10.24 -34.20 18.81
CA ARG A 120 -11.18 -34.94 17.97
C ARG A 120 -12.33 -35.51 18.79
N GLU A 121 -12.03 -36.15 19.91
CA GLU A 121 -13.04 -36.69 20.84
C GLU A 121 -13.95 -35.58 21.36
N TYR A 122 -13.38 -34.45 21.75
CA TYR A 122 -14.12 -33.28 22.19
C TYR A 122 -15.12 -32.77 21.13
N ILE A 123 -14.69 -32.65 19.87
CA ILE A 123 -15.60 -32.26 18.78
C ILE A 123 -16.68 -33.34 18.56
N VAL A 124 -16.33 -34.63 18.61
CA VAL A 124 -17.32 -35.72 18.49
C VAL A 124 -18.37 -35.64 19.59
N ASP A 125 -17.97 -35.45 20.84
CA ASP A 125 -18.90 -35.33 21.97
C ASP A 125 -19.77 -34.08 21.87
N MET A 126 -19.18 -32.95 21.47
CA MET A 126 -19.90 -31.71 21.18
C MET A 126 -20.96 -31.89 20.08
N LEU A 127 -20.66 -32.69 19.05
CA LEU A 127 -21.59 -32.99 17.95
C LEU A 127 -22.66 -34.02 18.32
N ARG A 128 -22.40 -34.89 19.31
CA ARG A 128 -23.35 -35.86 19.86
C ARG A 128 -24.31 -35.23 20.87
N GLY A 129 -23.83 -34.22 21.60
CA GLY A 129 -24.52 -33.59 22.71
C GLY A 129 -25.25 -32.30 22.36
N ASN A 130 -25.86 -32.19 21.18
CA ASN A 130 -26.67 -31.03 20.83
C ASN A 130 -27.89 -31.35 19.96
#